data_AF-A0A3D9C880-F1
#
_entry.id   AF-A0A3D9C880-F1
#
_cell.length_a   1.000
_cell.length_b   1.000
_cell.length_c   1.000
_cell.angle_alpha   90.00
_cell.angle_beta   90.00
_cell.angle_gamma   90.00
#
_symmetry.space_group_name_H-M   'P 1'
#
loop_
_entity.id
_entity.type
_entity.pdbx_description
1 polymer ?
#
loop_
_entity_poly.entity_id
_entity_poly.type
_entity_poly.pdbx_seq_one_letter_code
_entity_poly.pdbx_strand_id
1 'polypeptide(L)'
;MNSIQLPETFMALSDFRKNDVYLPEMDQDQIISDFFPATFTELTQRLSDITGAFYGGLLKQAGKLYGEEAVNELSTAFMYDLGSKMALRNLETKPGLQPGIVAIAKILIGAVFTSSPEYNFDFKELNDHRVELLIKGVDRYHKITQSLQIAGLLKWPVIEPFIQGACDTMGLDVLLEMKVLKLNPDSSCAYKVIVTEK
;
A
#
# COMPACT_ATOMS: atom_id res chain seq x y z
N MET A 1 26.32 32.85 -10.58
CA MET A 1 25.24 31.91 -10.21
C MET A 1 25.89 30.56 -10.03
N ASN A 2 25.82 29.99 -8.82
CA ASN A 2 26.22 28.60 -8.63
C ASN A 2 25.18 27.74 -9.36
N SER A 3 25.60 26.88 -10.28
CA SER A 3 24.67 25.92 -10.87
C SER A 3 24.27 24.93 -9.77
N ILE A 4 23.03 25.03 -9.30
CA ILE A 4 22.48 24.04 -8.38
C ILE A 4 22.36 22.74 -9.17
N GLN A 5 23.02 21.68 -8.71
CA GLN A 5 22.85 20.37 -9.31
C GLN A 5 21.48 19.84 -8.89
N LEU A 6 20.57 19.69 -9.85
CA LEU A 6 19.24 19.16 -9.59
C LEU A 6 19.30 17.68 -9.17
N PRO A 7 18.36 17.20 -8.32
CA PRO A 7 18.28 15.80 -7.94
C PRO A 7 18.15 14.86 -9.15
N GLU A 8 18.83 13.71 -9.12
CA GLU A 8 18.73 12.69 -10.20
C GLU A 8 17.29 12.19 -10.39
N THR A 9 16.53 12.12 -9.31
CA THR A 9 15.10 11.80 -9.30
C THR A 9 14.26 12.80 -10.09
N PHE A 10 14.60 14.10 -10.03
CA PHE A 10 13.91 15.13 -10.80
C PHE A 10 14.19 14.94 -12.28
N MET A 11 15.45 14.70 -12.64
CA MET A 11 15.85 14.44 -14.02
C MET A 11 15.16 13.20 -14.59
N ALA A 12 15.04 12.13 -13.79
CA ALA A 12 14.35 10.91 -14.21
C ALA A 12 12.82 11.09 -14.40
N LEU A 13 12.23 12.12 -13.79
CA LEU A 13 10.79 12.39 -13.81
C LEU A 13 10.44 13.71 -14.52
N SER A 14 11.40 14.31 -15.22
CA SER A 14 11.25 15.62 -15.85
C SER A 14 10.13 15.66 -16.89
N ASP A 15 9.81 14.51 -17.50
CA ASP A 15 8.71 14.39 -18.45
C ASP A 15 7.34 14.78 -17.86
N PHE A 16 7.12 14.58 -16.56
CA PHE A 16 5.89 15.01 -15.88
C PHE A 16 5.81 16.54 -15.70
N ARG A 17 6.94 17.24 -15.80
CA ARG A 17 7.10 18.66 -15.44
C ARG A 17 7.60 19.53 -16.59
N LYS A 18 7.84 18.94 -17.77
CA LYS A 18 8.41 19.64 -18.95
C LYS A 18 7.57 20.79 -19.49
N ASN A 19 6.30 20.84 -19.12
CA ASN A 19 5.37 21.89 -19.53
C ASN A 19 5.09 22.91 -18.42
N ASP A 20 5.79 22.82 -17.29
CA ASP A 20 5.67 23.81 -16.23
C ASP A 20 6.21 25.16 -16.72
N VAL A 21 5.49 26.23 -16.39
CA VAL A 21 5.89 27.60 -16.71
C VAL A 21 6.08 28.38 -15.42
N TYR A 22 7.32 28.80 -15.15
CA TYR A 22 7.69 29.61 -14.00
C TYR A 22 7.68 31.10 -14.36
N LEU A 23 7.32 31.95 -13.41
CA LEU A 23 7.44 33.40 -13.60
C LEU A 23 8.94 33.80 -13.63
N PRO A 24 9.32 34.88 -14.34
CA PRO A 24 10.71 35.29 -14.47
C PRO A 24 11.45 35.52 -13.14
N GLU A 25 10.74 35.90 -12.10
CA GLU A 25 11.27 36.14 -10.75
C GLU A 25 11.43 34.88 -9.89
N MET A 26 10.89 33.74 -10.33
CA MET A 26 10.98 32.48 -9.59
C MET A 26 12.28 31.75 -9.92
N ASP A 27 13.05 31.42 -8.89
CA ASP A 27 14.20 30.53 -9.03
C ASP A 27 13.74 29.07 -9.07
N GLN A 28 13.54 28.57 -10.30
CA GLN A 28 13.09 27.20 -10.54
C GLN A 28 14.05 26.16 -9.94
N ASP A 29 15.36 26.34 -10.11
CA ASP A 29 16.35 25.36 -9.65
C ASP A 29 16.37 25.29 -8.11
N GLN A 30 16.22 26.44 -7.44
CA GLN A 30 16.09 26.49 -5.99
C GLN A 30 14.79 25.80 -5.51
N ILE A 31 13.64 26.08 -6.15
CA ILE A 31 12.36 25.43 -5.79
C ILE A 31 12.46 23.90 -5.95
N ILE A 32 13.07 23.43 -7.04
CA ILE A 32 13.27 21.99 -7.25
C ILE A 32 14.17 21.42 -6.16
N SER A 33 15.29 22.10 -5.85
CA SER A 33 16.21 21.66 -4.80
C SER A 33 15.57 21.62 -3.41
N ASP A 34 14.66 22.54 -3.11
CA ASP A 34 14.03 22.65 -1.78
C ASP A 34 12.93 21.61 -1.57
N PHE A 35 12.13 21.32 -2.61
CA PHE A 35 10.91 20.53 -2.47
C PHE A 35 10.97 19.15 -3.10
N PHE A 36 11.77 18.95 -4.15
CA PHE A 36 11.82 17.67 -4.85
C PHE A 36 12.62 16.64 -4.04
N PRO A 37 12.13 15.40 -3.86
CA PRO A 37 12.83 14.39 -3.07
C PRO A 37 14.19 14.07 -3.68
N ALA A 38 15.23 14.02 -2.85
CA ALA A 38 16.60 13.84 -3.34
C ALA A 38 16.87 12.42 -3.83
N THR A 39 16.11 11.44 -3.32
CA THR A 39 16.29 10.00 -3.62
C THR A 39 14.96 9.33 -3.96
N PHE A 40 15.00 8.24 -4.72
CA PHE A 40 13.80 7.45 -5.01
C PHE A 40 13.18 6.87 -3.73
N THR A 41 14.00 6.49 -2.74
CA THR A 41 13.51 6.05 -1.43
C THR A 41 12.67 7.14 -0.76
N GLU A 42 13.14 8.39 -0.74
CA GLU A 42 12.41 9.51 -0.16
C GLU A 42 11.12 9.81 -0.95
N LEU A 43 11.18 9.81 -2.29
CA LEU A 43 10.00 9.98 -3.13
C LEU A 43 8.94 8.91 -2.84
N THR A 44 9.36 7.66 -2.82
CA THR A 44 8.50 6.50 -2.53
C THR A 44 7.90 6.60 -1.12
N GLN A 45 8.68 6.98 -0.11
CA GLN A 45 8.19 7.16 1.26
C GLN A 45 7.17 8.30 1.35
N ARG A 46 7.42 9.45 0.71
CA ARG A 46 6.47 10.58 0.68
C ARG A 46 5.17 10.22 -0.02
N LEU A 47 5.22 9.48 -1.13
CA LEU A 47 4.03 8.97 -1.81
C LEU A 47 3.25 7.97 -0.94
N SER A 48 3.95 7.09 -0.23
CA SER A 48 3.35 6.15 0.72
C SER A 48 2.67 6.89 1.87
N ASP A 49 3.33 7.90 2.44
CA ASP A 49 2.81 8.73 3.53
C ASP A 49 1.56 9.52 3.10
N ILE A 50 1.56 10.10 1.90
CA ILE A 50 0.39 10.77 1.32
C ILE A 50 -0.77 9.77 1.13
N THR A 51 -0.49 8.58 0.59
CA THR A 51 -1.50 7.52 0.41
C THR A 51 -2.11 7.10 1.75
N GLY A 52 -1.27 6.92 2.77
CA GLY A 52 -1.71 6.67 4.15
C GLY A 52 -2.59 7.81 4.67
N ALA A 53 -2.16 9.07 4.50
CA ALA A 53 -2.90 10.26 4.92
C ALA A 53 -4.30 10.35 4.32
N PHE A 54 -4.47 10.04 3.02
CA PHE A 54 -5.78 9.96 2.41
C PHE A 54 -6.66 8.90 3.06
N TYR A 55 -6.14 7.67 3.23
CA TYR A 55 -6.86 6.58 3.87
C TYR A 55 -7.28 6.93 5.31
N GLY A 56 -6.32 7.28 6.18
CA GLY A 56 -6.60 7.55 7.58
C GLY A 56 -7.45 8.82 7.78
N GLY A 57 -7.22 9.84 6.96
CA GLY A 57 -7.98 11.09 6.98
C GLY A 57 -9.45 10.87 6.64
N LEU A 58 -9.74 10.12 5.56
CA LEU A 58 -11.10 9.78 5.17
C LEU A 58 -11.81 8.96 6.26
N LEU A 59 -11.15 7.94 6.80
CA LEU A 59 -11.69 7.13 7.89
C LEU A 59 -12.00 7.97 9.13
N LYS A 60 -11.12 8.90 9.51
CA LYS A 60 -11.35 9.81 10.63
C LYS A 60 -12.59 10.69 10.40
N GLN A 61 -12.76 11.22 9.19
CA GLN A 61 -13.95 12.02 8.88
C GLN A 61 -15.22 11.16 8.90
N ALA A 62 -15.15 9.94 8.39
CA ALA A 62 -16.28 9.02 8.46
C ALA A 62 -16.66 8.71 9.92
N GLY A 63 -15.68 8.48 10.80
CA GLY A 63 -15.93 8.30 12.23
C GLY A 63 -16.64 9.49 12.88
N LYS A 64 -16.31 10.72 12.48
CA LYS A 64 -16.99 11.93 12.95
C LYS A 64 -18.42 12.07 12.44
N LEU A 65 -18.68 11.67 11.20
CA LEU A 65 -19.96 11.86 10.54
C LEU A 65 -20.96 10.73 10.82
N TYR A 66 -20.46 9.51 10.99
CA TYR A 66 -21.27 8.29 11.01
C TYR A 66 -21.03 7.41 12.25
N GLY A 67 -20.15 7.82 13.16
CA GLY A 67 -19.83 7.09 14.38
C GLY A 67 -18.60 6.18 14.25
N GLU A 68 -18.05 5.76 15.39
CA GLU A 68 -16.79 5.00 15.45
C GLU A 68 -16.85 3.65 14.72
N GLU A 69 -18.00 2.98 14.71
CA GLU A 69 -18.20 1.70 14.02
C GLU A 69 -17.96 1.81 12.51
N ALA A 70 -18.33 2.94 11.91
CA ALA A 70 -18.17 3.21 10.49
C ALA A 70 -16.68 3.19 10.05
N VAL A 71 -15.75 3.47 10.98
CA VAL A 71 -14.31 3.47 10.69
C VAL A 71 -13.83 2.08 10.25
N ASN A 72 -14.16 1.04 11.02
CA ASN A 72 -13.76 -0.32 10.68
C ASN A 72 -14.52 -0.87 9.48
N GLU A 73 -15.82 -0.60 9.40
CA GLU A 73 -16.66 -1.06 8.29
C GLU A 73 -16.17 -0.52 6.95
N LEU A 74 -15.91 0.79 6.87
CA LEU A 74 -15.38 1.41 5.67
C LEU A 74 -13.98 0.91 5.34
N SER A 75 -13.10 0.76 6.33
CA SER A 75 -11.77 0.18 6.11
C SER A 75 -11.88 -1.22 5.50
N THR A 76 -12.73 -2.07 6.08
CA THR A 76 -12.91 -3.45 5.65
C THR A 76 -13.44 -3.51 4.22
N ALA A 77 -14.51 -2.77 3.93
CA ALA A 77 -15.12 -2.73 2.60
C ALA A 77 -14.18 -2.13 1.54
N PHE A 78 -13.48 -1.04 1.88
CA PHE A 78 -12.52 -0.41 0.98
C PHE A 78 -11.34 -1.33 0.65
N MET A 79 -10.75 -1.97 1.66
CA MET A 79 -9.62 -2.88 1.46
C MET A 79 -10.01 -4.08 0.62
N TYR A 80 -11.19 -4.65 0.86
CA TYR A 80 -11.75 -5.72 0.04
C TYR A 80 -11.88 -5.30 -1.43
N ASP A 81 -12.56 -4.19 -1.71
CA ASP A 81 -12.75 -3.68 -3.07
C ASP A 81 -11.42 -3.33 -3.75
N LEU A 82 -10.46 -2.80 -2.99
CA LEU A 82 -9.10 -2.54 -3.48
C LEU A 82 -8.38 -3.83 -3.90
N GLY A 83 -8.52 -4.89 -3.10
CA GLY A 83 -8.01 -6.23 -3.41
C GLY A 83 -8.64 -6.79 -4.69
N SER A 84 -9.96 -6.69 -4.80
CA SER A 84 -10.71 -7.12 -5.98
C SER A 84 -10.26 -6.39 -7.24
N LYS A 85 -10.18 -5.05 -7.20
CA LYS A 85 -9.73 -4.23 -8.32
C LYS A 85 -8.29 -4.53 -8.72
N MET A 86 -7.41 -4.77 -7.75
CA MET A 86 -6.03 -5.15 -8.03
C MET A 86 -5.97 -6.51 -8.74
N ALA A 87 -6.73 -7.50 -8.28
CA ALA A 87 -6.79 -8.81 -8.92
C ALA A 87 -7.30 -8.72 -10.36
N LEU A 88 -8.43 -8.04 -10.57
CA LEU A 88 -9.02 -7.84 -11.90
C LEU A 88 -8.02 -7.18 -12.86
N ARG A 89 -7.43 -6.05 -12.45
CA ARG A 89 -6.44 -5.33 -13.26
C ARG A 89 -5.25 -6.21 -13.63
N ASN A 90 -4.76 -7.02 -12.69
CA ASN A 90 -3.61 -7.88 -12.95
C ASN A 90 -3.95 -9.02 -13.90
N LEU A 91 -5.14 -9.62 -13.79
CA LEU A 91 -5.61 -10.65 -14.71
C LEU A 91 -5.78 -10.08 -16.14
N GLU A 92 -6.32 -8.86 -16.27
CA GLU A 92 -6.51 -8.19 -17.55
C GLU A 92 -5.18 -7.81 -18.23
N THR A 93 -4.21 -7.35 -17.45
CA THR A 93 -2.95 -6.79 -17.99
C THR A 93 -1.81 -7.80 -18.08
N LYS A 94 -1.96 -9.01 -17.53
CA LYS A 94 -0.93 -10.06 -17.53
C LYS A 94 -1.48 -11.37 -18.08
N PRO A 95 -1.39 -11.61 -19.41
CA PRO A 95 -1.96 -12.79 -20.06
C PRO A 95 -1.48 -14.14 -19.51
N GLY A 96 -0.28 -14.18 -18.91
CA GLY A 96 0.28 -15.39 -18.28
C GLY A 96 -0.13 -15.61 -16.82
N LEU A 97 -0.93 -14.73 -16.23
CA LEU A 97 -1.43 -14.87 -14.86
C LEU A 97 -2.78 -15.57 -14.87
N GLN A 98 -2.79 -16.85 -14.48
CA GLN A 98 -4.02 -17.65 -14.37
C GLN A 98 -4.53 -17.63 -12.92
N PRO A 99 -5.86 -17.58 -12.68
CA PRO A 99 -6.41 -17.69 -11.33
C PRO A 99 -5.89 -18.91 -10.57
N GLY A 100 -5.59 -18.73 -9.27
CA GLY A 100 -5.09 -19.78 -8.40
C GLY A 100 -4.27 -19.23 -7.22
N ILE A 101 -3.92 -20.09 -6.26
CA ILE A 101 -3.13 -19.72 -5.08
C ILE A 101 -1.82 -19.02 -5.46
N VAL A 102 -1.12 -19.52 -6.49
CA VAL A 102 0.13 -18.92 -6.98
C VAL A 102 -0.09 -17.50 -7.53
N ALA A 103 -1.24 -17.22 -8.13
CA ALA A 103 -1.56 -15.88 -8.62
C ALA A 103 -1.85 -14.90 -7.48
N ILE A 104 -2.48 -15.36 -6.39
CA ILE A 104 -2.65 -14.55 -5.18
C ILE A 104 -1.29 -14.13 -4.63
N ALA A 105 -0.34 -15.06 -4.49
CA ALA A 105 1.02 -14.74 -4.07
C ALA A 105 1.67 -13.67 -4.96
N LYS A 106 1.55 -13.80 -6.29
CA LYS A 106 2.09 -12.81 -7.25
C LYS A 106 1.43 -11.44 -7.14
N ILE A 107 0.11 -11.38 -6.91
CA ILE A 107 -0.60 -10.11 -6.71
C ILE A 107 -0.16 -9.44 -5.42
N LEU A 108 0.01 -10.19 -4.33
CA LEU A 108 0.47 -9.65 -3.06
C LEU A 108 1.88 -9.06 -3.19
N ILE A 109 2.79 -9.76 -3.87
CA ILE A 109 4.12 -9.24 -4.19
C ILE A 109 4.00 -7.96 -5.03
N GLY A 110 3.16 -7.96 -6.06
CA GLY A 110 2.93 -6.78 -6.89
C GLY A 110 2.39 -5.58 -6.11
N ALA A 111 1.47 -5.81 -5.17
CA ALA A 111 0.93 -4.78 -4.28
C ALA A 111 2.02 -4.24 -3.34
N VAL A 112 2.90 -5.09 -2.82
CA VAL A 112 4.06 -4.66 -2.02
C VAL A 112 5.01 -3.80 -2.85
N PHE A 113 5.39 -4.24 -4.05
CA PHE A 113 6.33 -3.50 -4.90
C PHE A 113 5.82 -2.14 -5.36
N THR A 114 4.53 -2.05 -5.67
CA THR A 114 3.97 -0.83 -6.29
C THR A 114 3.33 0.10 -5.29
N SER A 115 2.75 -0.46 -4.24
CA SER A 115 1.90 0.28 -3.34
C SER A 115 2.50 0.31 -1.95
N SER A 116 2.94 -0.81 -1.37
CA SER A 116 3.41 -0.93 0.04
C SER A 116 4.91 -1.23 0.16
N PRO A 117 5.77 -0.31 -0.29
CA PRO A 117 7.22 -0.55 -0.42
C PRO A 117 7.92 -0.79 0.92
N GLU A 118 7.33 -0.37 2.03
CA GLU A 118 7.86 -0.61 3.37
C GLU A 118 7.62 -2.04 3.88
N TYR A 119 6.85 -2.85 3.15
CA TYR A 119 6.69 -4.27 3.44
C TYR A 119 7.75 -5.12 2.75
N ASN A 120 8.13 -6.19 3.45
CA ASN A 120 8.89 -7.31 2.94
C ASN A 120 8.10 -8.58 3.18
N PHE A 121 8.38 -9.63 2.41
CA PHE A 121 7.72 -10.92 2.54
C PHE A 121 8.75 -12.06 2.61
N ASP A 122 8.38 -13.13 3.30
CA ASP A 122 9.18 -14.34 3.50
C ASP A 122 8.26 -15.56 3.33
N PHE A 123 8.40 -16.26 2.21
CA PHE A 123 7.59 -17.44 1.89
C PHE A 123 8.07 -18.66 2.68
N LYS A 124 7.14 -19.33 3.35
CA LYS A 124 7.35 -20.64 3.99
C LYS A 124 6.87 -21.77 3.10
N GLU A 125 5.81 -21.53 2.34
CA GLU A 125 5.22 -22.49 1.41
C GLU A 125 4.56 -21.76 0.25
N LEU A 126 4.70 -22.31 -0.96
CA LEU A 126 3.96 -21.88 -2.14
C LEU A 126 3.81 -23.06 -3.10
N ASN A 127 2.58 -23.52 -3.27
CA ASN A 127 2.18 -24.50 -4.28
C ASN A 127 0.76 -24.17 -4.77
N ASP A 128 0.18 -25.04 -5.58
CA ASP A 128 -1.13 -24.80 -6.19
C ASP A 128 -2.29 -24.82 -5.18
N HIS A 129 -2.09 -25.39 -3.99
CA HIS A 129 -3.12 -25.57 -2.96
C HIS A 129 -2.94 -24.65 -1.75
N ARG A 130 -1.71 -24.15 -1.53
CA ARG A 130 -1.35 -23.43 -0.31
C ARG A 130 -0.27 -22.40 -0.53
N VAL A 131 -0.46 -21.24 0.08
CA VAL A 131 0.59 -20.26 0.31
C VAL A 131 0.66 -19.92 1.79
N GLU A 132 1.87 -19.96 2.33
CA GLU A 132 2.19 -19.45 3.66
C GLU A 132 3.32 -18.44 3.53
N LEU A 133 3.08 -17.21 3.97
CA LEU A 133 4.08 -16.16 3.96
C LEU A 133 4.03 -15.31 5.23
N LEU A 134 5.15 -14.68 5.51
CA LEU A 134 5.30 -13.71 6.59
C LEU A 134 5.54 -12.33 5.98
N ILE A 135 4.63 -11.40 6.22
CA ILE A 135 4.77 -9.99 5.83
C ILE A 135 5.37 -9.24 7.01
N LYS A 136 6.45 -8.47 6.80
CA LYS A 136 7.12 -7.67 7.83
C LYS A 136 7.41 -6.27 7.31
N GLY A 137 7.64 -5.31 8.20
CA GLY A 137 8.09 -3.98 7.80
C GLY A 137 7.42 -2.89 8.62
N VAL A 138 7.05 -1.79 7.98
CA VAL A 138 6.28 -0.70 8.59
C VAL A 138 4.87 -0.70 8.01
N ASP A 139 3.86 -0.89 8.86
CA ASP A 139 2.46 -0.78 8.45
C ASP A 139 2.06 0.69 8.35
N ARG A 140 1.98 1.19 7.12
CA ARG A 140 1.61 2.59 6.87
C ARG A 140 0.21 2.92 7.39
N TYR A 141 -0.72 1.97 7.34
CA TYR A 141 -2.11 2.18 7.74
C TYR A 141 -2.15 2.32 9.27
N HIS A 142 -1.35 1.51 9.97
CA HIS A 142 -1.15 1.68 11.40
C HIS A 142 -0.48 3.03 11.72
N LYS A 143 0.60 3.37 11.01
CA LYS A 143 1.33 4.64 11.19
C LYS A 143 0.41 5.85 11.12
N ILE A 144 -0.42 5.95 10.08
CA ILE A 144 -1.34 7.09 9.92
C ILE A 144 -2.51 7.03 10.90
N THR A 145 -3.10 5.87 11.15
CA THR A 145 -4.26 5.77 12.04
C THR A 145 -3.87 5.99 13.50
N GLN A 146 -2.64 5.66 13.87
CA GLN A 146 -2.06 5.94 15.19
C GLN A 146 -1.86 7.45 15.40
N SER A 147 -1.28 8.16 14.42
CA SER A 147 -1.10 9.61 14.51
C SER A 147 -2.45 10.36 14.53
N LEU A 148 -3.47 9.80 13.89
CA LEU A 148 -4.83 10.31 13.87
C LEU A 148 -5.69 9.90 15.08
N GLN A 149 -5.16 9.04 15.96
CA GLN A 149 -5.82 8.48 17.15
C GLN A 149 -7.07 7.65 16.84
N ILE A 150 -7.08 6.94 15.71
CA ILE A 150 -8.17 6.04 15.29
C ILE A 150 -7.72 4.58 15.11
N ALA A 151 -6.45 4.26 15.39
CA ALA A 151 -5.92 2.89 15.24
C ALA A 151 -6.66 1.84 16.09
N GLY A 152 -7.15 2.23 17.27
CA GLY A 152 -7.93 1.37 18.17
C GLY A 152 -9.35 1.08 17.67
N LEU A 153 -9.82 1.79 16.64
CA LEU A 153 -11.12 1.58 16.02
C LEU A 153 -11.06 0.57 14.87
N LEU A 154 -9.89 0.01 14.56
CA LEU A 154 -9.67 -0.88 13.43
C LEU A 154 -9.34 -2.30 13.88
N LYS A 155 -9.77 -3.29 13.08
CA LYS A 155 -9.34 -4.68 13.21
C LYS A 155 -8.05 -4.89 12.42
N TRP A 156 -7.02 -5.33 13.13
CA TRP A 156 -5.69 -5.58 12.55
C TRP A 156 -5.51 -7.07 12.22
N PRO A 157 -4.87 -7.39 11.07
CA PRO A 157 -4.32 -6.46 10.10
C PRO A 157 -5.36 -5.98 9.08
N VAL A 158 -5.38 -4.68 8.78
CA VAL A 158 -6.36 -4.08 7.85
C VAL A 158 -6.22 -4.56 6.40
N ILE A 159 -5.13 -5.25 6.06
CA ILE A 159 -4.90 -5.82 4.73
C ILE A 159 -5.48 -7.24 4.55
N GLU A 160 -6.03 -7.85 5.60
CA GLU A 160 -6.69 -9.16 5.47
C GLU A 160 -7.88 -9.11 4.49
N PRO A 161 -8.81 -8.13 4.55
CA PRO A 161 -9.89 -8.02 3.58
C PRO A 161 -9.39 -7.82 2.14
N PHE A 162 -8.24 -7.16 1.94
CA PHE A 162 -7.62 -7.02 0.62
C PHE A 162 -7.24 -8.38 0.01
N ILE A 163 -6.66 -9.27 0.81
CA ILE A 163 -6.31 -10.62 0.34
C ILE A 163 -7.60 -11.39 0.00
N GLN A 164 -8.62 -11.28 0.85
CA GLN A 164 -9.91 -11.93 0.62
C GLN A 164 -10.57 -11.45 -0.69
N GLY A 165 -10.66 -10.13 -0.90
CA GLY A 165 -11.24 -9.57 -2.12
C GLY A 165 -10.52 -9.98 -3.39
N ALA A 166 -9.20 -10.17 -3.33
CA ALA A 166 -8.42 -10.72 -4.44
C ALA A 166 -8.76 -12.21 -4.72
N CYS A 167 -8.88 -13.03 -3.67
CA CYS A 167 -9.27 -14.44 -3.79
C CYS A 167 -10.67 -14.60 -4.38
N ASP A 168 -11.64 -13.84 -3.86
CA ASP A 168 -13.04 -13.91 -4.28
C ASP A 168 -13.21 -13.45 -5.73
N THR A 169 -12.46 -12.43 -6.15
CA THR A 169 -12.47 -11.95 -7.56
C THR A 169 -11.92 -12.98 -8.53
N MET A 170 -10.99 -13.81 -8.07
CA MET A 170 -10.46 -14.93 -8.84
C MET A 170 -11.37 -16.16 -8.84
N GLY A 171 -12.47 -16.14 -8.08
CA GLY A 171 -13.37 -17.28 -7.92
C GLY A 171 -12.72 -18.45 -7.14
N LEU A 172 -11.76 -18.16 -6.26
CA LEU A 172 -11.08 -19.19 -5.47
C LEU A 172 -11.89 -19.55 -4.23
N ASP A 173 -12.10 -20.85 -4.00
CA ASP A 173 -12.68 -21.35 -2.74
C ASP A 173 -11.56 -21.68 -1.74
N VAL A 174 -11.20 -20.70 -0.93
CA VAL A 174 -10.04 -20.77 -0.02
C VAL A 174 -10.40 -20.40 1.42
N LEU A 175 -9.61 -20.93 2.35
CA LEU A 175 -9.51 -20.44 3.73
C LEU A 175 -8.34 -19.47 3.82
N LEU A 176 -8.65 -18.22 4.16
CA LEU A 176 -7.67 -17.19 4.51
C LEU A 176 -7.54 -17.14 6.03
N GLU A 177 -6.31 -17.22 6.53
CA GLU A 177 -5.97 -16.93 7.92
C GLU A 177 -4.87 -15.87 7.94
N MET A 178 -5.10 -14.79 8.68
CA MET A 178 -4.08 -13.77 8.92
C MET A 178 -3.91 -13.49 10.41
N LYS A 179 -2.67 -13.61 10.91
CA LYS A 179 -2.35 -13.45 12.34
C LYS A 179 -1.36 -12.31 12.55
N VAL A 180 -1.66 -11.44 13.52
CA VAL A 180 -0.72 -10.45 14.03
C VAL A 180 0.31 -11.14 14.91
N LEU A 181 1.55 -11.26 14.43
CA LEU A 181 2.67 -11.72 15.25
C LEU A 181 3.33 -10.56 16.01
N LYS A 182 3.34 -9.38 15.38
CA LYS A 182 3.90 -8.14 15.95
C LYS A 182 3.19 -6.93 15.33
N LEU A 183 2.86 -5.95 16.16
CA LEU A 183 2.44 -4.62 15.73
C LEU A 183 2.83 -3.63 16.83
N ASN A 184 3.91 -2.89 16.60
CA ASN A 184 4.52 -2.02 17.60
C ASN A 184 4.02 -0.56 17.51
N PRO A 185 4.24 0.26 18.55
CA PRO A 185 3.96 1.70 18.52
C PRO A 185 4.75 2.51 17.48
N ASP A 186 5.86 1.99 16.95
CA ASP A 186 6.60 2.57 15.82
C ASP A 186 6.05 2.09 14.46
N SER A 187 4.91 1.38 14.48
CA SER A 187 4.28 0.73 13.35
C SER A 187 5.10 -0.39 12.70
N SER A 188 6.20 -0.83 13.33
CA SER A 188 6.87 -2.05 12.89
C SER A 188 5.98 -3.27 13.11
N CYS A 189 5.75 -4.05 12.05
CA CYS A 189 4.78 -5.13 12.04
C CYS A 189 5.38 -6.46 11.55
N ALA A 190 4.70 -7.54 11.92
CA ALA A 190 4.88 -8.86 11.35
C ALA A 190 3.53 -9.60 11.33
N TYR A 191 3.08 -9.99 10.15
CA TYR A 191 1.82 -10.69 9.92
C TYR A 191 2.05 -12.03 9.26
N LYS A 192 1.53 -13.10 9.86
CA LYS A 192 1.50 -14.41 9.23
C LYS A 192 0.26 -14.50 8.34
N VAL A 193 0.44 -14.88 7.08
CA VAL A 193 -0.65 -15.08 6.11
C VAL A 193 -0.62 -16.53 5.66
N ILE A 194 -1.77 -17.20 5.72
CA ILE A 194 -1.98 -18.52 5.14
C ILE A 194 -3.21 -18.41 4.24
N VAL A 195 -3.09 -18.84 3.00
CA VAL A 195 -4.24 -19.13 2.12
C VAL A 195 -4.14 -20.57 1.71
N THR A 196 -5.21 -21.34 1.90
CA THR A 196 -5.27 -22.76 1.56
C THR A 196 -6.60 -23.05 0.87
N GLU A 197 -6.62 -23.91 -0.15
CA GLU A 197 -7.87 -24.42 -0.73
C GLU A 197 -8.74 -25.10 0.34
N LYS A 198 -10.07 -25.00 0.18
CA LYS A 198 -11.03 -25.69 1.06
C LYS A 198 -11.15 -27.18 0.77
#